data_AF-A0A9D7PDW0-F1
#
_entry.id   AF-A0A9D7PDW0-F1
#
_cell.length_a   1.000
_cell.length_b   1.000
_cell.length_c   1.000
_cell.angle_alpha   90.00
_cell.angle_beta   90.00
_cell.angle_gamma   90.00
#
_symmetry.space_group_name_H-M   'P 1'
#
loop_
_entity.id
_entity.type
_entity.pdbx_description
1 polymer ?
#
loop_
_entity_poly.entity_id
_entity_poly.type
_entity_poly.pdbx_seq_one_letter_code
_entity_poly.pdbx_strand_id
1 'polypeptide(L)'
;MLLQSLVLAAGALLVIDGQMTGGAMVASSILVARAVAPIETLIANWRGLRVARIAYRGLNGRLAQLSALPTLATHLEAPRRQLAVIDGTVVAPRPTGIVDRLGLVVEAGTAVG
;
A
#
# COMPACT_ATOMS: atom_id res chain seq x y z
N MET A 1 11.72 1.88 29.28
CA MET A 1 12.55 2.38 30.40
C MET A 1 11.77 3.32 31.32
N LEU A 2 11.21 4.43 30.83
CA LEU A 2 10.41 5.37 31.65
C LEU A 2 9.28 4.69 32.45
N LEU A 3 8.48 3.84 31.81
CA LEU A 3 7.35 3.17 32.47
C LEU A 3 7.81 2.24 33.61
N GLN A 4 8.87 1.46 33.37
CA GLN A 4 9.41 0.51 34.35
C GLN A 4 10.01 1.21 35.57
N SER A 5 10.73 2.32 35.37
CA SER A 5 11.22 3.15 36.48
C SER A 5 10.08 3.78 37.29
N LEU A 6 8.99 4.17 36.62
CA LEU A 6 7.80 4.74 37.27
C LEU A 6 7.08 3.70 38.15
N VAL A 7 6.95 2.47 37.64
CA VAL A 7 6.35 1.34 38.37
C VAL A 7 7.17 0.97 39.60
N LEU A 8 8.50 0.94 39.48
CA LEU A 8 9.41 0.71 40.61
C LEU A 8 9.34 1.84 41.65
N ALA A 9 9.33 3.10 41.22
CA ALA A 9 9.22 4.26 42.11
C ALA A 9 7.89 4.26 42.88
N ALA A 10 6.77 3.95 42.21
CA ALA A 10 5.46 3.83 42.84
C ALA A 10 5.41 2.67 43.84
N GLY A 11 5.94 1.49 43.47
CA GLY A 11 6.02 0.33 44.36
C GLY A 11 6.87 0.57 45.60
N ALA A 12 8.02 1.25 45.46
CA ALA A 12 8.89 1.58 46.57
C ALA A 12 8.21 2.52 47.58
N LEU A 13 7.44 3.51 47.11
CA LEU A 13 6.66 4.42 47.96
C LEU A 13 5.66 3.66 48.84
N LEU A 14 4.91 2.72 48.25
CA LEU A 14 3.92 1.89 48.96
C LEU A 14 4.54 0.91 49.98
N VAL A 15 5.77 0.45 49.73
CA VAL A 15 6.51 -0.41 50.66
C VAL A 15 7.03 0.39 51.86
N ILE A 16 7.48 1.62 51.63
CA ILE A 16 7.93 2.53 52.71
C ILE A 16 6.77 2.87 53.65
N ASP A 17 5.57 3.08 53.12
CA ASP A 17 4.34 3.31 53.93
C ASP A 17 3.80 2.04 54.62
N GLY A 18 4.47 0.89 54.47
CA GLY A 18 4.09 -0.38 55.09
C GLY A 18 2.83 -1.03 54.52
N GLN A 19 2.26 -0.49 53.44
CA GLN A 19 1.02 -1.01 52.83
C GLN A 19 1.26 -2.21 51.91
N MET A 20 2.51 -2.48 51.55
CA MET A 20 2.87 -3.56 50.64
C MET A 20 4.18 -4.22 51.05
N THR A 21 4.27 -5.55 50.94
CA THR A 21 5.53 -6.28 51.22
C THR A 21 6.47 -6.24 50.02
N GLY A 22 7.78 -6.44 50.23
CA GLY A 22 8.76 -6.50 49.14
C GLY A 22 8.44 -7.57 48.08
N GLY A 23 7.86 -8.71 48.49
CA GLY A 23 7.38 -9.74 47.56
C GLY A 23 6.18 -9.28 46.72
N ALA A 24 5.23 -8.59 47.33
CA ALA A 24 4.08 -8.03 46.62
C ALA A 24 4.48 -6.89 45.66
N MET A 25 5.54 -6.13 45.97
CA MET A 25 6.13 -5.12 45.07
C MET A 25 6.69 -5.75 43.79
N VAL A 26 7.44 -6.84 43.90
CA VAL A 26 8.01 -7.51 42.72
C VAL A 26 6.89 -8.10 41.87
N ALA A 27 5.92 -8.78 42.48
CA ALA A 27 4.78 -9.37 41.78
C ALA A 27 3.94 -8.31 41.02
N SER A 28 3.63 -7.18 41.66
CA SER A 28 2.87 -6.10 41.02
C SER A 28 3.65 -5.45 39.87
N SER A 29 4.97 -5.26 40.01
CA SER A 29 5.79 -4.69 38.93
C SER A 29 5.84 -5.58 37.67
N ILE A 30 5.89 -6.90 37.85
CA ILE A 30 5.86 -7.87 36.74
C ILE A 30 4.49 -7.86 36.05
N LEU A 31 3.40 -7.84 36.83
CA LEU A 31 2.03 -7.77 36.30
C LEU A 31 1.81 -6.51 35.46
N VAL A 32 2.25 -5.35 35.95
CA VAL A 32 2.13 -4.09 35.22
C VAL A 32 2.97 -4.12 33.94
N ALA A 33 4.20 -4.63 34.00
CA ALA A 33 5.04 -4.76 32.81
C ALA A 33 4.37 -5.65 31.73
N ARG A 34 3.76 -6.77 32.14
CA ARG A 34 3.03 -7.67 31.23
C ARG A 34 1.75 -7.03 30.67
N ALA A 35 1.05 -6.24 31.47
CA ALA A 35 -0.18 -5.56 31.05
C ALA A 35 0.09 -4.49 29.98
N VAL A 36 1.24 -3.80 30.05
CA VAL A 36 1.57 -2.69 29.14
C VAL A 36 2.35 -3.12 27.90
N ALA A 37 3.05 -4.26 27.94
CA ALA A 37 3.73 -4.87 26.80
C ALA A 37 2.94 -4.89 25.47
N PRO A 38 1.64 -5.26 25.41
CA PRO A 38 0.89 -5.24 24.15
C PRO A 38 0.69 -3.82 23.60
N ILE A 39 0.53 -2.82 24.47
CA ILE A 39 0.39 -1.41 24.06
C ILE A 39 1.72 -0.89 23.50
N GLU A 40 2.83 -1.19 24.16
CA GLU A 40 4.16 -0.84 23.65
C GLU A 40 4.43 -1.46 22.29
N THR A 41 4.06 -2.73 22.11
CA THR A 41 4.18 -3.45 20.84
C THR A 41 3.33 -2.80 19.74
N LEU A 42 2.11 -2.36 20.06
CA LEU A 42 1.24 -1.66 19.13
C LEU A 42 1.83 -0.32 18.69
N ILE A 43 2.35 0.46 19.64
CA ILE A 43 2.97 1.77 19.37
C ILE A 43 4.23 1.60 18.52
N ALA A 44 5.08 0.63 18.87
CA ALA A 44 6.30 0.34 18.12
C ALA A 44 6.00 -0.02 16.65
N ASN A 45 4.92 -0.77 16.40
CA ASN A 45 4.52 -1.20 15.07
C ASN A 45 3.55 -0.24 14.36
N TRP A 46 3.15 0.86 14.99
CA TRP A 46 2.15 1.79 14.46
C TRP A 46 2.52 2.35 13.09
N ARG A 47 3.80 2.66 12.88
CA ARG A 47 4.31 3.14 11.59
C ARG A 47 4.19 2.08 10.50
N GLY A 48 4.51 0.82 10.80
CA GLY A 48 4.38 -0.31 9.88
C GLY A 48 2.93 -0.53 9.46
N LEU A 49 2.00 -0.53 10.43
CA LEU A 49 0.56 -0.62 10.16
C LEU A 49 0.06 0.52 9.26
N ARG A 50 0.55 1.75 9.48
CA ARG A 50 0.20 2.91 8.65
C ARG A 50 0.70 2.75 7.21
N VAL A 51 1.94 2.31 7.01
CA VAL A 51 2.51 2.09 5.66
C VAL A 51 1.73 1.00 4.93
N ALA A 52 1.43 -0.11 5.60
CA ALA A 52 0.62 -1.19 5.03
C ALA A 52 -0.76 -0.68 4.56
N ARG A 53 -1.42 0.15 5.38
CA ARG A 53 -2.72 0.75 5.02
C ARG A 53 -2.62 1.67 3.79
N ILE A 54 -1.55 2.45 3.66
CA ILE A 54 -1.33 3.32 2.50
C ILE A 54 -1.11 2.48 1.24
N ALA A 55 -0.23 1.49 1.30
CA ALA A 55 0.06 0.60 0.18
C ALA A 55 -1.20 -0.14 -0.29
N TYR A 56 -2.00 -0.64 0.65
CA TYR A 56 -3.28 -1.31 0.36
C TYR A 56 -4.26 -0.39 -0.39
N ARG A 57 -4.42 0.86 0.07
CA ARG A 57 -5.29 1.84 -0.61
C ARG A 57 -4.77 2.19 -2.01
N GLY A 58 -3.45 2.37 -2.15
CA GLY A 58 -2.84 2.63 -3.46
C GLY A 58 -3.03 1.48 -4.44
N LEU A 59 -2.91 0.24 -3.96
CA LEU A 59 -3.13 -0.96 -4.77
C LEU A 59 -4.59 -1.04 -5.23
N ASN A 60 -5.55 -0.92 -4.31
CA ASN A 60 -6.98 -0.96 -4.66
C ASN A 60 -7.37 0.16 -5.63
N GLY A 61 -6.83 1.37 -5.46
CA GLY A 61 -7.06 2.48 -6.39
C GLY A 61 -6.58 2.16 -7.81
N ARG A 62 -5.38 1.57 -7.94
CA ARG A 62 -4.83 1.16 -9.25
C ARG A 62 -5.59 0.00 -9.87
N LEU A 63 -5.97 -1.01 -9.09
CA LEU A 63 -6.79 -2.11 -9.60
C LEU A 63 -8.15 -1.60 -10.10
N ALA A 64 -8.79 -0.69 -9.36
CA ALA A 64 -10.06 -0.10 -9.79
C ALA A 64 -9.94 0.66 -11.12
N GLN A 65 -8.80 1.34 -11.37
CA GLN A 65 -8.52 2.00 -12.65
C GLN A 65 -8.34 1.00 -13.80
N LEU A 66 -7.69 -0.14 -13.56
CA LEU A 66 -7.55 -1.19 -14.58
C LEU A 66 -8.89 -1.83 -14.93
N SER A 67 -9.76 -2.06 -13.94
CA SER A 67 -11.11 -2.59 -14.16
C SER A 67 -12.04 -1.61 -14.89
N ALA A 68 -11.70 -0.31 -14.87
CA ALA A 68 -12.44 0.74 -15.56
C ALA A 68 -11.94 0.98 -17.00
N LEU A 69 -10.85 0.32 -17.42
CA LEU A 69 -10.49 0.29 -18.83
C LEU A 69 -11.61 -0.45 -19.56
N PRO A 70 -12.21 0.14 -20.61
CA PRO A 70 -13.15 -0.60 -21.42
C PRO A 70 -12.41 -1.85 -21.89
N THR A 71 -12.98 -3.03 -21.65
CA THR A 71 -12.58 -4.24 -22.36
C THR A 71 -12.78 -3.95 -23.82
N LEU A 72 -11.73 -3.47 -24.49
CA LEU A 72 -11.61 -3.40 -25.93
C LEU A 72 -11.51 -4.84 -26.41
N ALA A 73 -12.61 -5.57 -26.27
CA ALA A 73 -12.91 -6.75 -27.05
C ALA A 73 -13.23 -6.24 -28.46
N THR A 74 -12.22 -5.68 -29.11
CA THR A 74 -12.29 -5.45 -30.55
C THR A 74 -12.21 -6.84 -31.14
N HIS A 75 -13.37 -7.43 -31.39
CA HIS A 75 -13.48 -8.70 -32.08
C HIS A 75 -13.14 -8.43 -33.54
N LEU A 76 -11.85 -8.39 -33.87
CA LEU A 76 -11.40 -8.29 -35.24
C LEU A 76 -11.58 -9.65 -35.90
N GLU A 77 -12.45 -9.73 -36.90
CA GLU A 77 -12.36 -10.78 -37.90
C GLU A 77 -10.98 -10.69 -38.57
N ALA A 78 -10.35 -11.86 -38.80
CA ALA A 78 -9.00 -11.90 -39.37
C ALA A 78 -8.98 -11.13 -40.71
N PRO A 79 -8.08 -10.14 -40.90
CA PRO A 79 -8.05 -9.34 -42.12
C PRO A 79 -7.61 -10.23 -43.29
N ARG A 80 -8.52 -10.49 -44.23
CA ARG A 80 -8.28 -11.45 -45.33
C ARG A 80 -7.59 -10.85 -46.55
N ARG A 81 -7.41 -9.53 -46.66
CA ARG A 81 -6.87 -8.91 -47.90
C ARG A 81 -6.04 -7.63 -47.74
N GLN A 82 -6.41 -6.71 -46.86
CA GLN A 82 -5.80 -5.38 -46.83
C GLN A 82 -5.97 -4.74 -45.45
N LEU A 83 -4.97 -4.01 -44.99
CA LEU A 83 -5.03 -3.17 -43.80
C LEU A 83 -4.97 -1.71 -44.22
N ALA A 84 -6.04 -0.95 -43.97
CA ALA A 84 -6.09 0.48 -44.24
C ALA A 84 -6.24 1.25 -42.92
N VAL A 85 -5.30 2.13 -42.64
CA VAL A 85 -5.35 3.13 -41.56
C VAL A 85 -5.64 4.47 -42.23
N ILE A 86 -6.72 5.12 -41.82
CA ILE A 86 -7.16 6.41 -42.34
C ILE A 86 -7.26 7.36 -41.14
N ASP A 87 -6.62 8.51 -41.23
CA ASP A 87 -6.61 9.54 -40.18
C ASP A 87 -6.16 9.04 -38.79
N GLY A 88 -5.18 8.14 -38.75
CA GLY A 88 -4.65 7.61 -37.50
C GLY A 88 -3.84 8.66 -36.74
N THR A 89 -4.28 9.02 -35.53
CA THR A 89 -3.53 9.93 -34.63
C THR A 89 -3.08 9.18 -33.38
N VAL A 90 -1.78 9.27 -33.06
CA VAL A 90 -1.18 8.66 -31.88
C VAL A 90 -0.81 9.76 -30.88
N VAL A 91 -1.51 9.75 -29.75
CA VAL A 91 -1.28 10.69 -28.66
C VAL A 91 -0.53 9.98 -27.54
N ALA A 92 0.62 10.51 -27.16
CA ALA A 92 1.36 10.01 -26.02
C ALA A 92 0.62 10.33 -24.71
N PRO A 93 0.90 9.63 -23.59
CA PRO A 93 0.41 10.00 -22.26
C PRO A 93 0.84 11.40 -21.79
N ARG A 94 1.75 12.06 -22.54
CA ARG A 94 2.10 13.48 -22.41
C ARG A 94 1.62 14.23 -23.65
N PRO A 95 1.22 15.52 -23.55
CA PRO A 95 0.54 16.27 -24.60
C PRO A 95 1.50 16.73 -25.71
N THR A 96 2.21 15.80 -26.31
CA THR A 96 2.96 15.98 -27.55
C THR A 96 2.46 14.87 -28.47
N GLY A 97 1.63 15.23 -29.45
CA GLY A 97 1.23 14.30 -30.49
C GLY A 97 2.48 13.77 -31.18
N ILE A 98 2.61 12.44 -31.29
CA ILE A 98 3.78 11.83 -31.92
C ILE A 98 3.53 11.66 -33.42
N VAL A 99 2.28 11.38 -33.83
CA VAL A 99 1.85 11.33 -35.24
C VAL A 99 0.42 11.83 -35.34
N ASP A 100 0.16 12.74 -36.28
CA ASP A 100 -1.17 13.26 -36.59
C ASP A 100 -1.54 12.93 -38.04
N ARG A 101 -2.73 12.37 -38.26
CA ARG A 101 -3.28 12.00 -39.57
C ARG A 101 -2.40 11.04 -40.40
N LEU A 102 -2.08 9.89 -39.84
CA LEU A 102 -1.42 8.81 -40.58
C LEU A 102 -2.42 8.11 -41.51
N GLY A 103 -2.12 8.12 -42.80
CA GLY A 103 -2.77 7.27 -43.81
C GLY A 103 -1.81 6.19 -44.27
N LEU A 104 -2.13 4.92 -44.03
CA LEU A 104 -1.32 3.78 -44.48
C LEU A 104 -2.23 2.69 -45.05
N VAL A 105 -1.88 2.19 -46.23
CA VAL A 105 -2.55 1.05 -46.84
C VAL A 105 -1.51 -0.03 -47.10
N VAL A 106 -1.71 -1.21 -46.51
CA VAL A 106 -0.83 -2.36 -46.69
C VAL A 106 -1.66 -3.52 -47.26
N GLU A 107 -1.22 -4.06 -48.39
CA GLU A 107 -1.83 -5.23 -49.02
C GLU A 107 -1.21 -6.53 -48.49
N ALA A 108 -1.99 -7.61 -48.45
CA ALA A 108 -1.51 -8.91 -47.98
C ALA A 108 -0.28 -9.37 -48.79
N GLY A 109 0.85 -9.60 -48.09
CA GLY A 109 2.11 -10.03 -48.70
C GLY A 109 3.13 -8.93 -48.97
N THR A 110 2.85 -7.68 -48.59
CA THR A 110 3.82 -6.55 -48.67
C THR A 110 4.26 -6.08 -47.29
N ALA A 111 5.51 -5.60 -47.19
CA ALA A 111 6.06 -4.99 -45.99
C ALA A 111 6.37 -3.52 -46.26
N VAL A 112 6.02 -2.65 -45.31
CA VAL A 112 6.40 -1.24 -45.30
C VAL A 112 7.41 -1.08 -44.16
N GLY A 113 8.61 -0.61 -44.49
CA GLY A 113 9.73 -0.43 -43.57
C GLY A 113 10.33 0.96 -43.69
#